data_AF-A0A975ZKI1-F1
#
_entry.id   AF-A0A975ZKI1-F1
#
_cell.length_a   1.000
_cell.length_b   1.000
_cell.length_c   1.000
_cell.angle_alpha   90.00
_cell.angle_beta   90.00
_cell.angle_gamma   90.00
#
_symmetry.space_group_name_H-M   'P 1'
#
loop_
_entity.id
_entity.type
_entity.pdbx_description
1 polymer ?
#
loop_
_entity_poly.entity_id
_entity_poly.type
_entity_poly.pdbx_seq_one_letter_code
_entity_poly.pdbx_strand_id
1 'polypeptide(L)'
;MAYTGHTPWHGLGQQLIPHQPLEVWQRAAGMDWHIEASPVRYFNGSDVLHTFPEQHVLHRSDSHAPLAVVSSRYQVVQPKEILEFYRDLRNR
;
A
#
# COMPACT_ATOMS: atom_id res chain seq x y z
N MET A 1 -8.62 1.00 -7.86
CA MET A 1 -8.55 2.44 -8.26
C MET A 1 -9.94 3.05 -8.27
N ALA A 2 -10.05 4.35 -8.04
CA ALA A 2 -11.29 5.12 -8.13
C ALA A 2 -11.15 6.25 -9.16
N TYR A 3 -12.25 6.73 -9.74
CA TYR A 3 -12.23 7.79 -10.77
C TYR A 3 -13.51 8.64 -10.77
N THR A 4 -13.43 9.82 -11.36
CA THR A 4 -14.58 10.68 -11.71
C THR A 4 -14.56 10.98 -13.22
N GLY A 5 -15.71 11.35 -13.79
CA GLY A 5 -15.82 11.65 -15.21
C GLY A 5 -15.88 10.39 -16.09
N HIS A 6 -15.14 10.41 -17.19
CA HIS A 6 -15.12 9.30 -18.16
C HIS A 6 -14.46 8.04 -17.59
N THR A 7 -14.95 6.88 -18.02
CA THR A 7 -14.38 5.58 -17.65
C THR A 7 -12.91 5.48 -18.09
N PRO A 8 -11.99 5.03 -17.22
CA PRO A 8 -10.59 4.81 -17.58
C PRO A 8 -10.43 3.84 -18.76
N TRP A 9 -9.33 3.97 -19.51
CA TRP A 9 -9.07 3.21 -20.75
C TRP A 9 -9.12 1.68 -20.58
N HIS A 10 -8.78 1.15 -19.41
CA HIS A 10 -8.81 -0.29 -19.11
C HIS A 10 -10.16 -0.75 -18.53
N GLY A 11 -11.15 0.12 -18.38
CA GLY A 11 -12.51 -0.22 -17.94
C GLY A 11 -12.65 -0.69 -16.48
N LEU A 12 -11.61 -0.56 -15.65
CA LEU A 12 -11.62 -1.00 -14.25
C LEU A 12 -11.73 0.19 -13.27
N GLY A 13 -12.18 -0.09 -12.06
CA GLY A 13 -12.19 0.86 -10.95
C GLY A 13 -13.59 1.31 -10.52
N GLN A 14 -13.64 2.02 -9.41
CA GLN A 14 -14.88 2.51 -8.81
C GLN A 14 -15.16 3.95 -9.26
N GLN A 15 -16.31 4.18 -9.90
CA GLN A 15 -16.76 5.54 -10.22
C GLN A 15 -17.23 6.24 -8.95
N LEU A 16 -16.77 7.47 -8.74
CA LEU A 16 -17.18 8.35 -7.67
C LEU A 16 -17.88 9.58 -8.23
N ILE A 17 -18.72 10.19 -7.39
CA ILE A 17 -19.24 11.53 -7.64
C ILE A 17 -18.08 12.53 -7.47
N PRO A 18 -18.02 13.64 -8.24
CA PRO A 18 -17.01 14.67 -8.03
C PRO A 18 -16.98 15.24 -6.60
N HIS A 19 -15.83 15.79 -6.19
CA HIS A 19 -15.62 16.51 -4.93
C HIS A 19 -15.79 15.68 -3.64
N GLN A 20 -15.61 14.36 -3.71
CA GLN A 20 -15.60 13.51 -2.51
C GLN A 20 -14.35 13.74 -1.64
N PRO A 21 -14.46 13.57 -0.30
CA PRO A 21 -13.31 13.60 0.62
C PRO A 21 -12.24 12.56 0.29
N LEU A 22 -10.99 12.81 0.68
CA LEU A 22 -9.84 11.95 0.35
C LEU A 22 -9.99 10.54 0.92
N GLU A 23 -10.64 10.40 2.07
CA GLU A 23 -10.91 9.14 2.75
C GLU A 23 -11.82 8.24 1.91
N VAL A 24 -12.80 8.84 1.21
CA VAL A 24 -13.68 8.12 0.28
C VAL A 24 -12.88 7.62 -0.92
N TRP A 25 -11.99 8.46 -1.46
CA TRP A 25 -11.09 8.07 -2.54
C TRP A 25 -10.16 6.92 -2.12
N GLN A 26 -9.55 7.02 -0.94
CA GLN A 26 -8.65 6.02 -0.41
C GLN A 26 -9.34 4.65 -0.31
N ARG A 27 -10.54 4.61 0.25
CA ARG A 27 -11.33 3.37 0.37
C ARG A 27 -11.75 2.83 -0.99
N ALA A 28 -12.34 3.66 -1.85
CA ALA A 28 -12.79 3.25 -3.18
C ALA A 28 -11.64 2.79 -4.09
N ALA A 29 -10.44 3.31 -3.87
CA ALA A 29 -9.24 2.89 -4.59
C ALA A 29 -8.67 1.56 -4.09
N GLY A 30 -9.09 1.06 -2.92
CA GLY A 30 -8.52 -0.12 -2.27
C GLY A 30 -7.22 0.18 -1.52
N MET A 31 -7.06 1.42 -1.03
CA MET A 31 -5.85 1.96 -0.39
C MET A 31 -6.05 2.26 1.11
N ASP A 32 -7.17 1.85 1.70
CA ASP A 32 -7.50 2.05 3.12
C ASP A 32 -6.82 1.00 4.01
N TRP A 33 -5.49 0.98 3.96
CA TRP A 33 -4.61 0.07 4.69
C TRP A 33 -3.22 0.72 4.82
N HIS A 34 -2.39 0.18 5.70
CA HIS A 34 -1.01 0.63 5.91
C HIS A 34 -0.03 -0.50 5.63
N ILE A 35 1.15 -0.13 5.15
CA ILE A 35 2.28 -1.03 4.99
C ILE A 35 2.88 -1.27 6.38
N GLU A 36 2.98 -2.53 6.76
CA GLU A 36 3.67 -3.01 7.94
C GLU A 36 4.98 -3.71 7.55
N ALA A 37 5.94 -3.72 8.46
CA ALA A 37 7.25 -4.33 8.27
C ALA A 37 7.52 -5.34 9.38
N SER A 38 7.88 -6.57 8.99
CA SER A 38 8.23 -7.66 9.91
C SER A 38 9.57 -8.29 9.52
N PRO A 39 10.42 -8.73 10.46
CA PRO A 39 11.66 -9.42 10.12
C PRO A 39 11.42 -10.65 9.25
N VAL A 40 12.26 -10.86 8.22
CA VAL A 40 12.20 -12.07 7.41
C VAL A 40 12.51 -13.28 8.27
N ARG A 41 11.69 -14.32 8.13
CA ARG A 41 11.98 -15.66 8.65
C ARG A 41 11.94 -16.67 7.52
N TYR A 42 12.85 -17.63 7.54
CA TYR A 42 12.94 -18.65 6.50
C TYR A 42 13.24 -20.03 7.08
N PHE A 43 12.81 -21.04 6.35
CA PHE A 43 13.08 -22.45 6.60
C PHE A 43 14.12 -22.92 5.60
N ASN A 44 15.18 -23.58 6.06
CA ASN A 44 16.26 -24.07 5.20
C ASN A 44 16.16 -25.57 4.87
N GLY A 45 15.05 -26.22 5.23
CA GLY A 45 14.87 -27.68 5.09
C GLY A 45 15.08 -28.47 6.38
N SER A 46 15.57 -27.84 7.46
CA SER A 46 15.61 -28.41 8.82
C SER A 46 14.46 -27.86 9.67
N ASP A 47 14.06 -28.53 10.76
CA ASP A 47 12.98 -28.08 11.67
C ASP A 47 13.26 -26.77 12.46
N VAL A 48 14.22 -25.95 12.00
CA VAL A 48 14.60 -24.69 12.63
C VAL A 48 14.15 -23.51 11.76
N LEU A 49 13.41 -22.58 12.38
CA LEU A 49 13.03 -21.31 11.77
C LEU A 49 14.15 -20.28 11.99
N HIS A 50 14.81 -19.86 10.93
CA HIS A 50 15.85 -18.84 10.98
C HIS A 50 15.24 -17.45 10.83
N THR A 51 15.78 -16.46 11.55
CA THR A 51 15.43 -15.04 11.38
C THR A 51 16.57 -14.32 10.67
N PHE A 52 16.24 -13.49 9.68
CA PHE A 52 17.19 -12.62 8.98
C PHE A 52 16.86 -11.15 9.29
N PRO A 53 17.31 -10.61 10.43
CA PRO A 53 16.82 -9.33 10.96
C PRO A 53 17.18 -8.10 10.10
N GLU A 54 18.22 -8.19 9.27
CA GLU A 54 18.60 -7.12 8.34
C GLU A 54 17.65 -6.99 7.13
N GLN A 55 16.73 -7.95 6.97
CA GLN A 55 15.72 -7.95 5.92
C GLN A 55 14.32 -7.97 6.54
N HIS A 56 13.43 -7.15 6.00
CA HIS A 56 12.05 -7.05 6.43
C HIS A 56 11.12 -7.41 5.27
N VAL A 57 10.06 -8.14 5.56
CA VAL A 57 8.93 -8.31 4.65
C VAL A 57 7.98 -7.14 4.87
N LEU A 58 7.69 -6.40 3.81
CA LEU A 58 6.59 -5.46 3.76
C LEU A 58 5.30 -6.22 3.46
N HIS A 59 4.25 -5.97 4.22
CA HIS A 59 2.94 -6.57 4.01
C HIS A 59 1.82 -5.58 4.29
N ARG A 60 0.63 -5.89 3.78
CA ARG A 60 -0.56 -5.11 4.11
C ARG A 60 -1.03 -5.42 5.53
N SER A 61 -1.54 -4.42 6.23
CA SER A 61 -2.12 -4.59 7.57
C SER A 61 -3.48 -5.29 7.57
N ASP A 62 -4.24 -5.18 6.49
CA ASP A 62 -5.61 -5.70 6.40
C ASP A 62 -5.68 -7.20 6.07
N SER A 63 -4.83 -7.65 5.17
CA SER A 63 -4.87 -8.97 4.55
C SER A 63 -3.61 -9.78 4.81
N HIS A 64 -2.58 -9.16 5.39
CA HIS A 64 -1.24 -9.71 5.51
C HIS A 64 -0.62 -10.15 4.18
N ALA A 65 -1.16 -9.67 3.05
CA ALA A 65 -0.62 -10.00 1.74
C ALA A 65 0.80 -9.43 1.62
N PRO A 66 1.78 -10.24 1.17
CA PRO A 66 3.16 -9.80 1.02
C PRO A 66 3.27 -8.79 -0.13
N LEU A 67 4.12 -7.78 0.06
CA LEU A 67 4.37 -6.73 -0.92
C LEU A 67 5.79 -6.81 -1.46
N ALA A 68 6.79 -6.87 -0.58
CA ALA A 68 8.21 -6.88 -0.95
C ALA A 68 9.09 -7.36 0.21
N VAL A 69 10.34 -7.73 -0.09
CA VAL A 69 11.42 -7.86 0.89
C VAL A 69 12.36 -6.67 0.72
N VAL A 70 12.68 -6.00 1.82
CA VAL A 70 13.51 -4.78 1.83
C VAL A 70 14.57 -4.86 2.93
N SER A 71 15.61 -4.05 2.80
CA SER A 71 16.59 -3.89 3.88
C SER A 71 16.01 -3.13 5.07
N SER A 72 16.62 -3.30 6.25
CA SER A 72 16.31 -2.56 7.48
C SER A 72 16.36 -1.02 7.34
N ARG A 73 17.02 -0.49 6.28
CA ARG A 73 17.16 0.95 6.04
C ARG A 73 16.11 1.54 5.10
N TYR A 74 15.28 0.70 4.49
CA TYR A 74 14.27 1.13 3.53
C TYR A 74 13.25 2.07 4.20
N GLN A 75 12.91 3.17 3.51
CA GLN A 75 11.92 4.13 3.99
C GLN A 75 10.58 3.84 3.33
N VAL A 76 9.62 3.41 4.14
CA VAL A 76 8.27 3.09 3.67
C VAL A 76 7.49 4.38 3.46
N VAL A 77 6.86 4.50 2.29
CA VAL A 77 5.87 5.55 2.00
C VAL A 77 4.49 4.90 1.98
N GLN A 78 3.60 5.37 2.82
CA GLN A 78 2.25 4.84 2.99
C GLN A 78 1.34 5.26 1.82
N PRO A 79 0.35 4.42 1.44
CA PRO A 79 -0.62 4.77 0.40
C PRO A 79 -1.32 6.11 0.65
N LYS A 80 -1.65 6.42 1.91
CA LYS A 80 -2.27 7.69 2.30
C LYS A 80 -1.36 8.90 2.02
N GLU A 81 -0.06 8.79 2.30
CA GLU A 81 0.90 9.89 2.07
C GLU A 81 1.00 10.24 0.58
N ILE A 82 0.88 9.25 -0.31
CA ILE A 82 0.86 9.49 -1.77
C ILE A 82 -0.39 10.28 -2.17
N LEU A 83 -1.56 9.91 -1.63
CA LEU A 83 -2.81 10.61 -1.91
C LEU A 83 -2.79 12.06 -1.40
N GLU A 84 -2.23 12.28 -0.21
CA GLU A 84 -2.04 13.61 0.36
C GLU A 84 -1.05 14.46 -0.44
N PHE A 85 0.07 13.88 -0.88
CA PHE A 85 1.03 14.57 -1.74
C PHE A 85 0.38 15.15 -3.01
N TYR A 86 -0.44 14.36 -3.71
CA TYR A 86 -1.12 14.84 -4.92
C TYR A 86 -2.20 15.89 -4.62
N ARG A 87 -2.92 15.77 -3.50
CA ARG A 87 -3.87 16.81 -3.05
C ARG A 87 -3.14 18.13 -2.82
N ASP A 88 -2.01 18.09 -2.13
CA ASP A 88 -1.24 19.28 -1.77
C ASP A 88 -0.59 19.90 -3.00
N LEU A 89 -0.13 19.10 -3.97
CA LEU A 89 0.39 19.59 -5.26
C LEU A 89 -0.67 20.36 -6.07
N ARG A 90 -1.93 19.92 -6.03
CA ARG A 90 -3.04 20.61 -6.71
C ARG A 90 -3.41 21.94 -6.07
N ASN A 91 -3.17 22.09 -4.76
CA ASN A 91 -3.56 23.26 -3.99
C ASN A 91 -2.44 24.32 -3.87
N ARG A 92 -1.32 24.12 -4.59
CA ARG A 92 -0.26 25.11 -4.78
C ARG A 92 -0.48 25.88 -6.08
#